data_AF-E9CYA1-F1
#
_entry.id   AF-E9CYA1-F1
#
_cell.length_a   1.000
_cell.length_b   1.000
_cell.length_c   1.000
_cell.angle_alpha   90.00
_cell.angle_beta   90.00
_cell.angle_gamma   90.00
#
_symmetry.space_group_name_H-M   'P 1'
#
loop_
_entity.id
_entity.type
_entity.pdbx_description
1 polymer ?
#
loop_
_entity_poly.entity_id
_entity_poly.type
_entity_poly.pdbx_seq_one_letter_code
_entity_poly.pdbx_strand_id
1 'polypeptide(L)'
;MPGRRPGFQGPLSSQISAGKSGGGGGGGGFVGSSFFRHSNTPRFESTKGNPEVRTPQDGQRILAAQRLNRPVSPHLSIYKFQITSVVSSLERLTGMMLSGGLYLFGTAYVVSPYLGWDLSSASLAAAFGALPFATKAAAKFSIAWPFLFHCLNGTKYMVWSWGKLLNNKAVIQAGLVTVGTATAGAAALALFV
;
A
#
# COMPACT_ATOMS: atom_id res chain seq x y z
N MET A 1 20.32 -49.89 9.23
CA MET A 1 18.85 -49.99 9.13
C MET A 1 18.28 -48.59 8.83
N PRO A 2 17.96 -48.23 7.58
CA PRO A 2 17.28 -46.97 7.26
C PRO A 2 15.77 -47.19 7.06
N GLY A 3 14.96 -46.52 7.89
CA GLY A 3 13.49 -46.53 7.84
C GLY A 3 12.93 -45.55 6.81
N ARG A 4 11.94 -46.03 6.03
CA ARG A 4 11.23 -45.36 4.93
C ARG A 4 10.58 -44.03 5.33
N ARG A 5 10.74 -43.01 4.47
CA ARG A 5 9.86 -41.83 4.40
C ARG A 5 8.55 -42.19 3.67
N PRO A 6 7.37 -41.71 4.10
CA PRO A 6 6.15 -41.77 3.29
C PRO A 6 6.16 -40.72 2.18
N GLY A 7 5.56 -41.11 1.05
CA GLY A 7 5.63 -40.46 -0.26
C GLY A 7 5.10 -39.02 -0.33
N PHE A 8 5.80 -38.25 -1.14
CA PHE A 8 5.35 -37.03 -1.79
C PHE A 8 4.20 -37.36 -2.75
N GLN A 9 3.01 -36.76 -2.54
CA GLN A 9 1.95 -36.71 -3.56
C GLN A 9 1.76 -35.25 -3.96
N GLY A 10 1.94 -35.00 -5.25
CA GLY A 10 1.81 -33.69 -5.90
C GLY A 10 0.37 -33.16 -5.96
N PRO A 11 0.16 -32.00 -6.61
CA PRO A 11 -1.04 -31.19 -6.45
C PRO A 11 -2.25 -31.78 -7.19
N LEU A 12 -3.39 -31.87 -6.50
CA LEU A 12 -4.69 -32.16 -7.09
C LEU A 12 -5.18 -30.96 -7.90
N SER A 13 -4.72 -30.86 -9.14
CA SER A 13 -5.30 -30.03 -10.19
C SER A 13 -6.09 -30.94 -11.13
N SER A 14 -7.42 -30.96 -11.00
CA SER A 14 -8.38 -31.24 -12.10
C SER A 14 -9.74 -31.61 -11.50
N GLN A 15 -10.71 -30.69 -11.58
CA GLN A 15 -12.12 -30.98 -11.87
C GLN A 15 -12.86 -29.62 -11.87
N ILE A 16 -12.62 -28.79 -12.88
CA ILE A 16 -13.61 -27.80 -13.33
C ILE A 16 -13.85 -28.13 -14.79
N SER A 17 -14.83 -29.00 -15.03
CA SER A 17 -15.32 -29.31 -16.37
C SER A 17 -16.55 -28.46 -16.64
N ALA A 18 -16.47 -27.67 -17.71
CA ALA A 18 -17.49 -26.73 -18.16
C ALA A 18 -18.75 -27.45 -18.66
N GLY A 19 -19.91 -27.03 -18.17
CA GLY A 19 -21.21 -27.46 -18.70
C GLY A 19 -21.49 -26.84 -20.06
N LYS A 20 -21.53 -27.68 -21.10
CA LYS A 20 -21.87 -27.31 -22.48
C LYS A 20 -23.40 -27.29 -22.64
N SER A 21 -23.93 -26.13 -23.02
CA SER A 21 -25.33 -25.93 -23.41
C SER A 21 -25.61 -26.59 -24.78
N GLY A 22 -26.72 -27.32 -24.88
CA GLY A 22 -27.24 -27.89 -26.12
C GLY A 22 -28.71 -28.25 -25.97
N GLY A 23 -29.57 -27.48 -26.63
CA GLY A 23 -31.01 -27.72 -26.71
C GLY A 23 -31.40 -28.62 -27.89
N GLY A 24 -32.63 -29.15 -27.83
CA GLY A 24 -33.28 -29.77 -28.98
C GLY A 24 -34.38 -30.79 -28.66
N GLY A 25 -35.63 -30.33 -28.66
CA GLY A 25 -36.73 -30.98 -29.40
C GLY A 25 -37.51 -32.17 -28.81
N GLY A 26 -38.78 -31.91 -28.47
CA GLY A 26 -39.92 -32.64 -29.05
C GLY A 26 -40.67 -33.68 -28.19
N GLY A 27 -41.97 -33.43 -27.96
CA GLY A 27 -42.97 -34.51 -27.90
C GLY A 27 -43.88 -34.60 -26.68
N GLY A 28 -45.06 -33.95 -26.76
CA GLY A 28 -46.38 -34.52 -26.42
C GLY A 28 -46.74 -34.92 -24.98
N GLY A 29 -47.78 -34.27 -24.44
CA GLY A 29 -48.86 -34.98 -23.73
C GLY A 29 -49.06 -34.70 -22.24
N PHE A 30 -50.29 -34.25 -21.95
CA PHE A 30 -51.06 -34.37 -20.71
C PHE A 30 -50.84 -33.38 -19.55
N VAL A 31 -51.94 -32.67 -19.28
CA VAL A 31 -52.23 -31.79 -18.16
C VAL A 31 -52.38 -32.62 -16.90
N GLY A 32 -51.59 -32.30 -15.87
CA GLY A 32 -51.67 -32.92 -14.55
C GLY A 32 -50.96 -32.06 -13.53
N SER A 33 -51.72 -31.55 -12.58
CA SER A 33 -51.33 -30.68 -11.47
C SER A 33 -50.15 -31.20 -10.64
N SER A 34 -49.09 -30.41 -10.51
CA SER A 34 -48.13 -30.53 -9.40
C SER A 34 -47.33 -29.25 -9.25
N PHE A 35 -47.97 -28.24 -8.68
CA PHE A 35 -47.41 -26.91 -8.35
C PHE A 35 -46.60 -26.93 -7.04
N PHE A 36 -45.75 -27.94 -6.84
CA PHE A 36 -44.76 -27.96 -5.77
C PHE A 36 -43.50 -28.66 -6.27
N ARG A 37 -42.62 -27.90 -6.92
CA ARG A 37 -41.24 -28.35 -7.15
C ARG A 37 -40.51 -28.15 -5.82
N HIS A 38 -40.41 -29.22 -5.02
CA HIS A 38 -39.52 -29.24 -3.87
C HIS A 38 -38.11 -28.93 -4.39
N SER A 39 -37.58 -27.76 -4.03
CA SER A 39 -36.17 -27.48 -4.25
C SER A 39 -35.39 -28.49 -3.41
N ASN A 40 -34.71 -29.42 -4.08
CA ASN A 40 -33.67 -30.23 -3.46
C ASN A 40 -32.55 -29.29 -3.03
N THR A 41 -32.72 -28.61 -1.90
CA THR A 41 -31.57 -28.13 -1.15
C THR A 41 -30.76 -29.37 -0.79
N PRO A 42 -29.47 -29.45 -1.15
CA PRO A 42 -28.66 -30.56 -0.69
C PRO A 42 -28.67 -30.51 0.84
N ARG A 43 -29.40 -31.45 1.44
CA ARG A 43 -29.34 -31.72 2.88
C ARG A 43 -27.88 -32.10 3.13
N PHE A 44 -27.16 -31.29 3.90
CA PHE A 44 -25.83 -31.65 4.35
C PHE A 44 -25.96 -32.92 5.19
N GLU A 45 -25.73 -34.07 4.55
CA GLU A 45 -25.66 -35.37 5.18
C GLU A 45 -24.51 -35.28 6.19
N SER A 46 -24.84 -35.25 7.48
CA SER A 46 -23.86 -35.30 8.55
C SER A 46 -23.21 -36.68 8.49
N THR A 47 -22.13 -36.77 7.73
CA THR A 47 -21.31 -37.98 7.68
C THR A 47 -20.79 -38.16 9.09
N LYS A 48 -21.26 -39.21 9.80
CA LYS A 48 -20.69 -39.67 11.07
C LYS A 48 -19.28 -40.22 10.83
N GLY A 49 -18.37 -39.37 10.38
CA GLY A 49 -16.95 -39.65 10.30
C GLY A 49 -16.33 -39.49 11.68
N ASN A 50 -15.42 -40.40 12.02
CA ASN A 50 -14.61 -40.31 13.23
C ASN A 50 -13.94 -38.91 13.28
N PRO A 51 -13.98 -38.15 14.39
CA PRO A 51 -13.40 -36.83 14.43
C PRO A 51 -11.90 -36.92 14.12
N GLU A 52 -11.50 -36.34 12.99
CA GLU A 52 -10.11 -36.21 12.63
C GLU A 52 -9.43 -35.33 13.68
N VAL A 53 -8.57 -35.92 14.50
CA VAL A 53 -7.79 -35.20 15.52
C VAL A 53 -6.77 -34.33 14.78
N ARG A 54 -7.16 -33.10 14.47
CA ARG A 54 -6.27 -32.15 13.79
C ARG A 54 -5.32 -31.54 14.80
N THR A 55 -4.04 -31.57 14.46
CA THR A 55 -3.05 -30.82 15.23
C THR A 55 -3.27 -29.32 15.00
N PRO A 56 -2.87 -28.45 15.94
CA PRO A 56 -2.92 -27.00 15.73
C PRO A 56 -2.25 -26.54 14.43
N GLN A 57 -1.22 -27.26 13.97
CA GLN A 57 -0.49 -27.01 12.74
C GLN A 57 -1.34 -27.28 11.49
N ASP A 58 -2.15 -28.34 11.49
CA ASP A 58 -3.07 -28.66 10.40
C ASP A 58 -4.17 -27.61 10.26
N GLY A 59 -4.68 -27.11 11.41
CA GLY A 59 -5.61 -25.99 11.44
C GLY A 59 -5.04 -24.73 10.79
N GLN A 60 -3.79 -24.36 11.11
CA GLN A 60 -3.13 -23.20 10.50
C GLN A 60 -2.94 -23.35 8.98
N ARG A 61 -2.59 -24.55 8.50
CA ARG A 61 -2.45 -24.84 7.06
C ARG A 61 -3.77 -24.67 6.32
N ILE A 62 -4.86 -25.19 6.88
CA ILE A 62 -6.20 -25.07 6.27
C ILE A 62 -6.63 -23.60 6.24
N LEU A 63 -6.44 -22.85 7.33
CA LEU A 63 -6.77 -21.43 7.38
C LEU A 63 -5.93 -20.60 6.38
N ALA A 64 -4.64 -20.93 6.23
CA ALA A 64 -3.78 -20.28 5.23
C ALA A 64 -4.24 -20.58 3.80
N ALA A 65 -4.57 -21.84 3.48
CA ALA A 65 -5.13 -22.23 2.19
C ALA A 65 -6.46 -21.52 1.90
N GLN A 66 -7.32 -21.37 2.90
CA GLN A 66 -8.57 -20.62 2.77
C GLN A 66 -8.35 -19.11 2.56
N ARG A 67 -7.31 -18.50 3.14
CA ARG A 67 -7.00 -17.07 2.96
C ARG A 67 -6.55 -16.76 1.53
N LEU A 68 -5.88 -17.69 0.84
CA LEU A 68 -5.47 -17.51 -0.56
C LEU A 68 -6.66 -17.42 -1.52
N ASN A 69 -7.76 -18.11 -1.20
CA ASN A 69 -8.96 -18.13 -2.03
C ASN A 69 -9.92 -16.96 -1.76
N ARG A 70 -9.63 -16.10 -0.76
CA ARG A 70 -10.47 -14.94 -0.43
C ARG A 70 -9.96 -13.74 -1.20
N PRO A 71 -10.79 -13.10 -2.06
CA PRO A 71 -10.38 -11.88 -2.72
C PRO A 71 -10.17 -10.77 -1.69
N VAL A 72 -9.16 -9.93 -1.91
CA VAL A 72 -8.93 -8.73 -1.11
C VAL A 72 -9.93 -7.68 -1.57
N SER A 73 -10.69 -7.11 -0.63
CA SER A 73 -11.62 -6.03 -0.95
C SER A 73 -10.87 -4.81 -1.51
N PRO A 74 -11.42 -4.12 -2.52
CA PRO A 74 -10.84 -2.88 -2.99
C PRO A 74 -10.77 -1.87 -1.83
N HIS A 75 -9.63 -1.21 -1.67
CA HIS A 75 -9.38 -0.30 -0.54
C HIS A 75 -8.88 1.05 -1.05
N LEU A 76 -7.62 1.17 -1.50
CA LEU A 76 -7.09 2.44 -2.01
C LEU A 76 -7.75 2.90 -3.31
N SER A 77 -8.20 1.96 -4.14
CA SER A 77 -8.85 2.27 -5.43
C SER A 77 -10.24 2.89 -5.30
N ILE A 78 -10.94 2.66 -4.18
CA ILE A 78 -12.28 3.17 -3.91
C ILE A 78 -12.33 4.18 -2.75
N TYR A 79 -11.19 4.43 -2.10
CA TYR A 79 -11.12 5.32 -0.94
C TYR A 79 -11.16 6.79 -1.38
N LYS A 80 -12.00 7.59 -0.72
CA LYS A 80 -12.04 9.04 -0.93
C LYS A 80 -10.88 9.70 -0.19
N PHE A 81 -9.92 10.26 -0.93
CA PHE A 81 -8.80 10.97 -0.34
C PHE A 81 -9.27 12.17 0.50
N GLN A 82 -8.80 12.21 1.75
CA GLN A 82 -9.00 13.27 2.71
C GLN A 82 -7.67 13.98 2.99
N ILE A 83 -7.72 15.23 3.48
CA ILE A 83 -6.51 15.99 3.83
C ILE A 83 -5.60 15.21 4.80
N THR A 84 -6.18 14.46 5.73
CA THR A 84 -5.47 13.61 6.69
C THR A 84 -4.67 12.50 6.01
N SER A 85 -5.29 11.80 5.06
CA SER A 85 -4.64 10.72 4.29
C SER A 85 -3.51 11.24 3.40
N VAL A 86 -3.71 12.42 2.78
CA VAL A 86 -2.71 13.04 1.90
C VAL A 86 -1.53 13.55 2.71
N VAL A 87 -1.78 14.33 3.77
CA VAL A 87 -0.72 14.87 4.65
C VAL A 87 0.09 13.76 5.32
N SER A 88 -0.53 12.64 5.68
CA SER A 88 0.19 11.48 6.20
C SER A 88 1.06 10.80 5.15
N SER A 89 0.60 10.72 3.91
CA SER A 89 1.38 10.14 2.82
C SER A 89 2.56 11.04 2.45
N LEU A 90 2.32 12.35 2.40
CA LEU A 90 3.35 13.36 2.18
C LEU A 90 4.43 13.29 3.25
N GLU A 91 4.11 13.06 4.53
CA GLU A 91 5.13 12.93 5.59
C GLU A 91 6.14 11.83 5.30
N ARG A 92 5.64 10.69 4.82
CA ARG A 92 6.47 9.54 4.46
C ARG A 92 7.31 9.86 3.23
N LEU A 93 6.71 10.50 2.22
CA LEU A 93 7.40 10.88 0.99
C LEU A 93 8.50 11.92 1.24
N THR A 94 8.22 12.97 2.01
CA THR A 94 9.22 13.98 2.36
C THR A 94 10.32 13.39 3.23
N GLY A 95 10.00 12.49 4.17
CA GLY A 95 11.00 11.75 4.93
C GLY A 95 11.92 10.90 4.04
N MET A 96 11.34 10.13 3.11
CA MET A 96 12.10 9.36 2.12
C MET A 96 12.96 10.24 1.22
N MET A 97 12.45 11.40 0.78
CA MET A 97 13.21 12.35 -0.04
C MET A 97 14.39 12.95 0.72
N LEU A 98 14.19 13.36 1.98
CA LEU A 98 15.24 13.97 2.80
C LEU A 98 16.32 12.94 3.19
N SER A 99 15.91 11.79 3.72
CA SER A 99 16.84 10.72 4.06
C SER A 99 17.54 10.16 2.82
N GLY A 100 16.80 9.93 1.74
CA GLY A 100 17.34 9.45 0.47
C GLY A 100 18.34 10.44 -0.13
N GLY A 101 18.02 11.73 -0.13
CA GLY A 101 18.92 12.79 -0.58
C GLY A 101 20.19 12.87 0.25
N LEU A 102 20.09 12.76 1.58
CA LEU A 102 21.25 12.74 2.48
C LEU A 102 22.17 11.56 2.19
N TYR A 103 21.63 10.34 2.12
CA TYR A 103 22.43 9.14 1.85
C TYR A 103 23.01 9.14 0.44
N LEU A 104 22.24 9.59 -0.56
CA LEU A 104 22.72 9.70 -1.94
C LEU A 104 23.88 10.69 -2.03
N PHE A 105 23.73 11.88 -1.45
CA PHE A 105 24.80 12.88 -1.45
C PHE A 105 26.03 12.40 -0.66
N GLY A 106 25.82 11.81 0.52
CA GLY A 106 26.92 11.31 1.35
C GLY A 106 27.71 10.19 0.68
N THR A 107 27.01 9.24 0.04
CA THR A 107 27.68 8.16 -0.72
C THR A 107 28.35 8.68 -1.98
N ALA A 108 27.70 9.57 -2.73
CA ALA A 108 28.31 10.21 -3.90
C ALA A 108 29.58 10.99 -3.52
N TYR A 109 29.57 11.69 -2.39
CA TYR A 109 30.74 12.41 -1.90
C TYR A 109 31.92 11.49 -1.59
N VAL A 110 31.68 10.34 -0.94
CA VAL A 110 32.73 9.35 -0.65
C VAL A 110 33.27 8.68 -1.92
N VAL A 111 32.41 8.41 -2.89
CA VAL A 111 32.80 7.76 -4.16
C VAL A 111 33.43 8.75 -5.14
N SER A 112 33.21 10.05 -4.96
CA SER A 112 33.64 11.11 -5.88
C SER A 112 35.12 11.07 -6.28
N PRO A 113 36.10 10.80 -5.38
CA PRO A 113 37.52 10.78 -5.76
C PRO A 113 37.87 9.61 -6.69
N TYR A 114 37.13 8.50 -6.59
CA TYR A 114 37.34 7.30 -7.41
C TYR A 114 36.76 7.45 -8.82
N LEU A 115 35.76 8.32 -9.00
CA LEU A 115 35.13 8.61 -10.30
C LEU A 115 35.64 9.89 -10.94
N GLY A 116 36.52 10.64 -10.26
CA GLY A 116 37.02 11.93 -10.71
C GLY A 116 35.97 13.06 -10.67
N TRP A 117 34.94 12.93 -9.84
CA TRP A 117 33.92 13.97 -9.67
C TRP A 117 34.37 15.01 -8.64
N ASP A 118 34.22 16.30 -8.96
CA ASP A 118 34.44 17.39 -7.99
C ASP A 118 33.11 17.80 -7.34
N LEU A 119 32.80 17.18 -6.20
CA LEU A 119 31.67 17.53 -5.33
C LEU A 119 32.07 18.48 -4.19
N SER A 120 33.13 19.28 -4.37
CA SER A 120 33.48 20.33 -3.42
C SER A 120 32.38 21.39 -3.32
N SER A 121 32.29 22.04 -2.15
CA SER A 121 31.33 23.13 -1.94
C SER A 121 31.51 24.28 -2.92
N ALA A 122 32.75 24.54 -3.37
CA ALA A 122 33.06 25.57 -4.36
C ALA A 122 32.52 25.22 -5.76
N SER A 123 32.75 23.99 -6.22
CA SER A 123 32.22 23.48 -7.50
C SER A 123 30.69 23.53 -7.54
N LEU A 124 30.04 23.04 -6.47
CA LEU A 124 28.59 23.06 -6.34
C LEU A 124 28.03 24.49 -6.32
N ALA A 125 28.66 25.41 -5.60
CA ALA A 125 28.24 26.81 -5.55
C ALA A 125 28.40 27.52 -6.90
N ALA A 126 29.49 27.26 -7.62
CA ALA A 126 29.71 27.80 -8.96
C ALA A 126 28.68 27.26 -9.97
N ALA A 127 28.44 25.95 -9.97
CA ALA A 127 27.44 25.31 -10.82
C ALA A 127 26.02 25.85 -10.54
N PHE A 128 25.66 26.01 -9.26
CA PHE A 128 24.37 26.59 -8.86
C PHE A 128 24.27 28.08 -9.21
N GLY A 129 25.37 28.83 -9.06
CA GLY A 129 25.47 30.24 -9.38
C GLY A 129 25.28 30.56 -10.87
N ALA A 130 25.69 29.64 -11.75
CA ALA A 130 25.56 29.79 -13.20
C ALA A 130 24.13 29.57 -13.74
N LEU A 131 23.21 29.04 -12.93
CA LEU A 131 21.84 28.77 -13.37
C LEU A 131 21.01 30.04 -13.59
N PRO A 132 19.96 30.02 -14.41
CA PRO A 132 18.96 31.09 -14.48
C PRO A 132 18.22 31.26 -13.14
N PHE A 133 17.73 32.47 -12.86
CA PHE A 133 17.00 32.78 -11.62
C PHE A 133 15.85 31.81 -11.35
N ALA A 134 15.02 31.53 -12.37
CA ALA A 134 13.89 30.62 -12.24
C ALA A 134 14.32 29.20 -11.81
N THR A 135 15.43 28.70 -12.37
CA THR A 135 15.98 27.38 -12.02
C THR A 135 16.54 27.36 -10.60
N LYS A 136 17.21 28.44 -10.15
CA LYS A 136 17.67 28.55 -8.76
C LYS A 136 16.51 28.56 -7.77
N ALA A 137 15.47 29.36 -8.05
CA ALA A 137 14.29 29.43 -7.20
C ALA A 137 13.57 28.08 -7.13
N ALA A 138 13.39 27.40 -8.26
CA ALA A 138 12.80 26.07 -8.31
C ALA A 138 13.63 25.06 -7.50
N ALA A 139 14.94 25.02 -7.69
CA ALA A 139 15.83 24.12 -6.96
C ALA A 139 15.83 24.39 -5.44
N LYS A 140 15.88 25.66 -5.02
CA LYS A 140 15.72 26.05 -3.60
C LYS A 140 14.37 25.57 -3.06
N PHE A 141 13.28 25.79 -3.79
CA PHE A 141 11.93 25.39 -3.36
C PHE A 141 11.80 23.87 -3.24
N SER A 142 12.32 23.11 -4.21
CA SER A 142 12.26 21.63 -4.23
C SER A 142 12.94 20.99 -3.02
N ILE A 143 13.94 21.64 -2.43
CA ILE A 143 14.62 21.15 -1.21
C ILE A 143 13.98 21.76 0.05
N ALA A 144 13.67 23.05 0.03
CA ALA A 144 13.11 23.76 1.18
C ALA A 144 11.70 23.27 1.55
N TRP A 145 10.85 22.99 0.57
CA TRP A 145 9.47 22.55 0.80
C TRP A 145 9.37 21.20 1.52
N PRO A 146 10.00 20.10 1.06
CA PRO A 146 9.93 18.84 1.78
C PRO A 146 10.55 18.93 3.17
N PHE A 147 11.62 19.71 3.34
CA PHE A 147 12.24 19.96 4.66
C PHE A 147 11.27 20.64 5.63
N LEU A 148 10.74 21.80 5.27
CA LEU A 148 9.82 22.55 6.13
C LEU A 148 8.54 21.75 6.40
N PHE A 149 7.96 21.13 5.37
CA PHE A 149 6.78 20.30 5.54
C PHE A 149 7.03 19.15 6.53
N HIS A 150 8.12 18.40 6.38
CA HIS A 150 8.45 17.28 7.26
C HIS A 150 8.66 17.74 8.72
N CYS A 151 9.38 18.83 8.95
CA CYS A 151 9.61 19.34 10.30
C CYS A 151 8.32 19.84 10.97
N LEU A 152 7.50 20.61 10.25
CA LEU A 152 6.26 21.17 10.77
C LEU A 152 5.20 20.09 11.00
N ASN A 153 5.07 19.16 10.07
CA ASN A 153 4.12 18.05 10.17
C ASN A 153 4.56 17.02 11.20
N GLY A 154 5.86 16.75 11.32
CA GLY A 154 6.47 15.96 12.39
C GLY A 154 6.18 16.56 13.77
N THR A 155 6.30 17.88 13.92
CA THR A 155 5.93 18.59 15.17
C THR A 155 4.46 18.36 15.51
N LYS A 156 3.56 18.45 14.52
CA LYS A 156 2.13 18.13 14.70
C LYS A 156 1.94 16.68 15.16
N TYR A 157 2.67 15.71 14.61
CA TYR A 157 2.63 14.32 15.09
C TYR A 157 3.11 14.18 16.54
N MET A 158 4.14 14.92 16.95
CA MET A 158 4.55 14.95 18.36
C MET A 158 3.44 15.50 19.27
N VAL A 159 2.76 16.56 18.84
CA VAL A 159 1.58 17.11 19.56
C VAL A 159 0.47 16.06 19.70
N TRP A 160 0.24 15.26 18.66
CA TRP A 160 -0.71 14.13 18.73
C TRP A 160 -0.26 13.03 19.68
N SER A 161 1.04 12.74 19.79
CA SER A 161 1.59 11.80 20.77
C SER A 161 1.33 12.22 22.22
N TRP A 162 1.19 13.53 22.48
CA TRP A 162 0.74 14.06 23.78
C TRP A 162 -0.79 14.02 23.98
N GLY A 163 -1.55 13.43 23.07
CA GLY A 163 -3.00 13.36 23.14
C GLY A 163 -3.73 14.67 22.83
N LYS A 164 -3.03 15.66 22.26
CA LYS A 164 -3.60 16.98 21.94
C LYS A 164 -4.04 17.04 20.46
N LEU A 165 -5.01 17.93 20.16
CA LEU A 165 -5.51 18.19 18.79
C LEU A 165 -6.10 16.95 18.06
N LEU A 166 -6.70 16.01 18.78
CA LEU A 166 -7.27 14.77 18.21
C LEU A 166 -8.75 14.90 17.78
N ASN A 167 -9.33 16.09 17.82
CA ASN A 167 -10.68 16.30 17.32
C ASN A 167 -10.67 16.51 15.78
N ASN A 168 -11.74 16.08 15.09
CA ASN A 168 -11.79 16.10 13.62
C ASN A 168 -11.52 17.49 13.01
N LYS A 169 -12.06 18.55 13.61
CA LYS A 169 -11.86 19.93 13.12
C LYS A 169 -10.39 20.37 13.28
N ALA A 170 -9.81 20.13 14.45
CA ALA A 170 -8.42 20.46 14.76
C ALA A 170 -7.44 19.67 13.89
N VAL A 171 -7.71 18.39 13.61
CA VAL A 171 -6.89 17.57 12.72
C VAL A 171 -6.87 18.15 11.31
N ILE A 172 -8.03 18.56 10.78
CA ILE A 172 -8.14 19.20 9.46
C ILE A 172 -7.42 20.56 9.45
N GLN A 173 -7.68 21.39 10.45
CA GLN A 173 -7.06 22.71 10.57
C GLN A 173 -5.53 22.61 10.70
N ALA A 174 -5.04 21.72 11.55
CA ALA A 174 -3.60 21.49 11.71
C ALA A 174 -2.97 21.02 10.40
N GLY A 175 -3.63 20.12 9.66
CA GLY A 175 -3.15 19.71 8.33
C GLY A 175 -3.06 20.86 7.33
N LEU A 176 -4.09 21.71 7.27
CA LEU A 176 -4.10 22.88 6.37
C LEU A 176 -3.07 23.93 6.79
N VAL A 177 -2.95 24.22 8.09
CA VAL A 177 -1.96 25.15 8.63
C VAL A 177 -0.56 24.67 8.30
N THR A 178 -0.23 23.40 8.54
CA THR A 178 1.07 22.83 8.20
C THR A 178 1.41 22.96 6.72
N VAL A 179 0.48 22.64 5.81
CA VAL A 179 0.71 22.78 4.37
C VAL A 179 0.91 24.25 3.98
N GLY A 180 0.07 25.14 4.53
CA GLY A 180 0.15 26.58 4.25
C GLY A 180 1.45 27.20 4.73
N THR A 181 1.86 26.93 5.98
CA THR A 181 3.09 27.46 6.56
C THR A 181 4.34 26.88 5.90
N ALA A 182 4.35 25.58 5.59
CA ALA A 182 5.45 24.96 4.84
C ALA A 182 5.61 25.59 3.44
N THR A 183 4.50 25.79 2.73
CA THR A 183 4.52 26.36 1.38
C THR A 183 4.95 27.82 1.38
N ALA A 184 4.40 28.63 2.29
CA ALA A 184 4.78 30.03 2.43
C ALA A 184 6.24 30.19 2.86
N GLY A 185 6.69 29.40 3.83
CA GLY A 185 8.09 29.40 4.28
C GLY A 185 9.06 28.97 3.18
N ALA A 186 8.72 27.91 2.43
CA ALA A 186 9.55 27.44 1.32
C ALA A 186 9.61 28.45 0.18
N ALA A 187 8.50 29.12 -0.14
CA ALA A 187 8.48 30.18 -1.14
C ALA A 187 9.34 31.37 -0.70
N ALA A 188 9.26 31.78 0.57
CA ALA A 188 10.10 32.84 1.12
C ALA A 188 11.59 32.49 1.01
N LEU A 189 11.99 31.27 1.38
CA LEU A 189 13.36 30.78 1.24
C LEU A 189 13.82 30.67 -0.21
N ALA A 190 12.92 30.30 -1.12
CA ALA A 190 13.23 30.13 -2.54
C ALA A 190 13.45 31.47 -3.27
N LEU A 191 12.70 32.50 -2.89
CA LEU A 191 12.75 33.82 -3.49
C LEU A 191 13.78 34.74 -2.82
N PHE A 192 14.23 34.40 -1.60
CA PHE A 192 15.32 35.10 -0.93
C PHE A 192 16.63 34.90 -1.73
N VAL A 193 17.19 36.03 -2.19
CA VAL A 193 18.45 36.13 -2.96
C VAL A 193 19.63 36.20 -2.01
#